data_AF-A0A643BKR1-F1
#
_entry.id   AF-A0A643BKR1-F1
#
_cell.length_a   1.000
_cell.length_b   1.000
_cell.length_c   1.000
_cell.angle_alpha   90.00
_cell.angle_beta   90.00
_cell.angle_gamma   90.00
#
_symmetry.space_group_name_H-M   'P 1'
#
loop_
_entity.id
_entity.type
_entity.pdbx_description
1 polymer ?
#
loop_
_entity_poly.entity_id
_entity_poly.type
_entity_poly.pdbx_seq_one_letter_code
_entity_poly.pdbx_strand_id
1 'polypeptide(L)'
;MKTMGTDPRILSLAAEVAISPEQNVPVILLKLKEIINNTPFGSSELKKVKQDIYCYDLIRYCLLVLSQDCSRIQGGWTTISQLTQILSHCCVGLEPGEDAEEFYNELLPSAAENFLVLGRQLQTCFINAAKGFLFCSQNRLILETMFHIVFSSVQYLAESTIRVMDSNIFKATTKKKKISTFEIFKVLTELKH
;
A
#
# COMPACT_ATOMS: atom_id res chain seq x y z
N MET A 1 25.21 20.74 4.99
CA MET A 1 24.55 19.41 4.82
C MET A 1 25.00 18.82 3.50
N LYS A 2 25.53 17.59 3.49
CA LYS A 2 25.92 16.92 2.24
C LYS A 2 24.63 16.43 1.58
N THR A 3 24.17 17.12 0.54
CA THR A 3 23.04 16.67 -0.28
C THR A 3 23.44 15.34 -0.91
N MET A 4 23.05 14.23 -0.30
CA MET A 4 23.03 12.95 -1.01
C MET A 4 21.95 13.09 -2.07
N GLY A 5 22.32 13.50 -3.29
CA GLY A 5 21.39 13.92 -4.34
C GLY A 5 20.23 12.94 -4.52
N THR A 6 19.01 13.46 -4.52
CA THR A 6 17.76 12.71 -4.75
C THR A 6 17.91 11.71 -5.90
N ASP A 7 17.29 10.53 -5.77
CA ASP A 7 17.21 9.58 -6.88
C ASP A 7 16.57 10.24 -8.11
N PRO A 8 17.28 10.33 -9.25
CA PRO A 8 16.80 11.04 -10.43
C PRO A 8 15.51 10.43 -11.00
N ARG A 9 15.26 9.14 -10.78
CA ARG A 9 14.03 8.46 -11.21
C ARG A 9 12.85 8.97 -10.40
N ILE A 10 13.02 9.16 -9.09
CA ILE A 10 11.97 9.70 -8.21
C ILE A 10 11.71 11.17 -8.52
N LEU A 11 12.77 11.97 -8.71
CA LEU A 11 12.62 13.37 -9.08
C LEU A 11 11.89 13.54 -10.41
N SER A 12 12.27 12.77 -11.43
CA SER A 12 11.59 12.79 -12.73
C SER A 12 10.12 12.39 -12.62
N LEU A 13 9.82 11.39 -11.79
CA LEU A 13 8.45 10.93 -11.59
C LEU A 13 7.60 11.98 -10.86
N ALA A 14 8.14 12.60 -9.83
CA ALA A 14 7.46 13.68 -9.10
C ALA A 14 7.17 14.88 -10.01
N ALA A 15 8.14 15.27 -10.85
CA ALA A 15 7.93 16.31 -11.85
C ALA A 15 6.81 15.93 -12.84
N GLU A 16 6.79 14.68 -13.31
CA GLU A 16 5.75 14.18 -14.21
C GLU A 16 4.37 14.19 -13.56
N VAL A 17 4.25 13.76 -12.30
CA VAL A 17 2.99 13.80 -11.54
C VAL A 17 2.49 15.24 -11.39
N ALA A 18 3.38 16.18 -11.07
CA ALA A 18 3.02 17.58 -10.80
C ALA A 18 2.44 18.33 -12.02
N ILE A 19 2.87 17.96 -13.23
CA ILE A 19 2.43 18.63 -14.47
C ILE A 19 1.31 17.87 -15.21
N SER A 20 0.99 16.65 -14.77
CA SER A 20 0.05 15.78 -15.46
C SER A 20 -1.40 16.03 -15.03
N PRO A 21 -2.38 15.83 -15.93
CA PRO A 21 -3.79 15.81 -15.53
C PRO A 21 -4.08 14.73 -14.49
N GLU A 22 -4.99 15.02 -13.55
CA GLU A 22 -5.35 14.11 -12.46
C GLU A 22 -5.69 12.69 -12.91
N GLN A 23 -6.38 12.55 -14.05
CA GLN A 23 -6.75 11.24 -14.60
C GLN A 23 -5.55 10.34 -14.97
N ASN A 24 -4.39 10.93 -15.26
CA ASN A 24 -3.18 10.22 -15.67
C ASN A 24 -2.28 9.88 -14.48
N VAL A 25 -2.42 10.61 -13.37
CA VAL A 25 -1.61 10.43 -12.15
C VAL A 25 -1.60 8.97 -11.66
N PRO A 26 -2.73 8.23 -11.60
CA PRO A 26 -2.72 6.83 -11.19
C PRO A 26 -1.77 5.96 -12.02
N VAL A 27 -1.75 6.15 -13.34
CA VAL A 27 -0.91 5.36 -14.26
C VAL A 27 0.55 5.73 -14.12
N ILE A 28 0.85 7.02 -13.92
CA ILE A 28 2.21 7.51 -13.70
C ILE A 28 2.77 6.93 -12.40
N LEU A 29 1.99 6.95 -11.32
CA LEU A 29 2.40 6.40 -10.01
C LEU A 29 2.72 4.89 -10.06
N LEU A 30 2.16 4.13 -11.01
CA LEU A 30 2.54 2.71 -11.17
C LEU A 30 4.01 2.51 -11.52
N LYS A 31 4.69 3.51 -12.11
CA LYS A 31 6.13 3.47 -12.39
C LYS A 31 6.98 3.28 -11.12
N LEU A 32 6.46 3.67 -9.95
CA LEU A 32 7.12 3.41 -8.65
C LEU A 32 7.39 1.93 -8.43
N LYS A 33 6.51 1.04 -8.92
CA LYS A 33 6.67 -0.40 -8.77
C LYS A 33 7.97 -0.89 -9.41
N GLU A 34 8.30 -0.40 -10.59
CA GLU A 34 9.52 -0.79 -11.28
C GLU A 34 10.76 -0.28 -10.54
N ILE A 35 10.73 0.96 -10.06
CA ILE A 35 11.82 1.56 -9.29
C ILE A 35 12.09 0.73 -8.02
N ILE A 36 11.03 0.40 -7.26
CA ILE A 36 11.14 -0.37 -6.02
C ILE A 36 11.61 -1.80 -6.28
N ASN A 37 11.07 -2.47 -7.31
CA ASN A 37 11.39 -3.86 -7.59
C ASN A 37 12.80 -4.05 -8.16
N ASN A 38 13.31 -3.06 -8.89
CA ASN A 38 14.66 -3.10 -9.46
C ASN A 38 15.75 -2.73 -8.44
N THR A 39 15.38 -2.18 -7.28
CA THR A 39 16.32 -1.86 -6.21
C THR A 39 16.41 -3.02 -5.20
N PRO A 40 17.61 -3.53 -4.86
CA PRO A 40 17.75 -4.69 -3.99
C PRO A 40 17.11 -4.50 -2.61
N PHE A 41 16.40 -5.53 -2.14
CA PHE A 41 15.73 -5.50 -0.84
C PHE A 41 16.71 -5.29 0.31
N GLY A 42 16.37 -4.39 1.23
CA GLY A 42 17.20 -4.07 2.40
C GLY A 42 18.45 -3.23 2.11
N SER A 43 18.69 -2.84 0.86
CA SER A 43 19.80 -1.97 0.50
C SER A 43 19.62 -0.55 1.04
N SER A 44 20.73 0.17 1.22
CA SER A 44 20.71 1.61 1.52
C SER A 44 20.09 2.42 0.38
N GLU A 45 20.23 1.94 -0.86
CA GLU A 45 19.55 2.52 -2.02
C GLU A 45 18.03 2.46 -1.86
N LEU A 46 17.47 1.30 -1.47
CA LEU A 46 16.03 1.16 -1.28
C LEU A 46 15.51 2.07 -0.17
N LYS A 47 16.26 2.20 0.92
CA LYS A 47 15.90 3.12 2.01
C LYS A 47 15.82 4.56 1.50
N LYS A 48 16.81 4.98 0.72
CA LYS A 48 16.85 6.31 0.12
C LYS A 48 15.73 6.53 -0.89
N VAL A 49 15.45 5.55 -1.76
CA VAL A 49 14.33 5.61 -2.70
C VAL A 49 13.01 5.80 -1.95
N LYS A 50 12.76 5.07 -0.86
CA LYS A 50 11.55 5.24 -0.04
C LYS A 50 11.48 6.62 0.62
N GLN A 51 12.61 7.13 1.13
CA GLN A 51 12.69 8.49 1.67
C GLN A 51 12.38 9.54 0.60
N ASP A 52 12.98 9.43 -0.59
CA ASP A 52 12.70 10.35 -1.68
C ASP A 52 11.20 10.27 -2.09
N ILE A 53 10.62 9.07 -2.21
CA ILE A 53 9.19 8.90 -2.49
C ILE A 53 8.33 9.64 -1.44
N TYR A 54 8.70 9.57 -0.17
CA TYR A 54 8.00 10.27 0.90
C TYR A 54 8.19 11.80 0.81
N CYS A 55 9.43 12.28 0.66
CA CYS A 55 9.75 13.72 0.57
C CYS A 55 9.13 14.43 -0.63
N TYR A 56 8.83 13.71 -1.72
CA TYR A 56 8.13 14.26 -2.89
C TYR A 56 6.61 13.98 -2.85
N ASP A 57 6.04 13.68 -1.69
CA ASP A 57 4.60 13.46 -1.46
C ASP A 57 3.97 12.34 -2.29
N LEU A 58 4.77 11.48 -2.93
CA LEU A 58 4.24 10.45 -3.84
C LEU A 58 3.42 9.38 -3.11
N ILE A 59 3.73 9.13 -1.83
CA ILE A 59 2.89 8.34 -0.93
C ILE A 59 1.51 8.98 -0.75
N ARG A 60 1.46 10.31 -0.58
CA ARG A 60 0.21 11.06 -0.39
C ARG A 60 -0.61 11.07 -1.68
N TYR A 61 0.03 11.21 -2.84
CA TYR A 61 -0.65 11.06 -4.13
C TYR A 61 -1.24 9.66 -4.33
N CYS A 62 -0.51 8.59 -3.96
CA CYS A 62 -1.06 7.24 -3.97
C CYS A 62 -2.32 7.15 -3.07
N LEU A 63 -2.26 7.69 -1.86
CA LEU A 63 -3.38 7.68 -0.93
C LEU A 63 -4.60 8.46 -1.47
N LEU A 64 -4.38 9.63 -2.08
CA LEU A 64 -5.42 10.43 -2.73
C LEU A 64 -6.06 9.72 -3.92
N VAL A 65 -5.32 8.87 -4.63
CA VAL A 65 -5.90 8.03 -5.69
C VAL A 65 -6.73 6.90 -5.08
N LEU A 66 -6.27 6.27 -4.01
CA LEU A 66 -6.99 5.16 -3.36
C LEU A 66 -8.29 5.59 -2.68
N SER A 67 -8.42 6.87 -2.31
CA SER A 67 -9.65 7.42 -1.73
C SER A 67 -10.71 7.82 -2.75
N GLN A 68 -10.38 7.81 -4.05
CA GLN A 68 -11.32 8.13 -5.13
C GLN A 68 -12.23 6.95 -5.49
N ASP A 69 -13.32 7.26 -6.19
CA ASP A 69 -14.19 6.23 -6.76
C ASP A 69 -13.43 5.40 -7.80
N CYS A 70 -13.32 4.09 -7.54
CA CYS A 70 -12.67 3.12 -8.42
C CYS A 70 -13.19 3.19 -9.87
N SER A 71 -14.46 3.51 -10.09
CA SER A 71 -15.05 3.59 -11.43
C SER A 71 -14.42 4.69 -12.30
N ARG A 72 -13.80 5.70 -11.67
CA ARG A 72 -13.21 6.86 -12.33
C ARG A 72 -11.71 6.71 -12.58
N ILE A 73 -11.08 5.68 -12.01
CA ILE A 73 -9.64 5.45 -12.10
C ILE A 73 -9.34 4.62 -13.35
N GLN A 74 -8.42 5.11 -14.19
CA GLN A 74 -7.96 4.37 -15.35
C GLN A 74 -7.35 3.02 -14.92
N GLY A 75 -7.86 1.92 -15.50
CA GLY A 75 -7.48 0.55 -15.13
C GLY A 75 -8.21 -0.01 -13.89
N GLY A 76 -9.05 0.78 -13.23
CA GLY A 76 -9.96 0.36 -12.15
C GLY A 76 -9.25 -0.42 -11.04
N TRP A 77 -9.86 -1.54 -10.63
CA TRP A 77 -9.36 -2.40 -9.56
C TRP A 77 -7.91 -2.86 -9.76
N THR A 78 -7.47 -3.10 -10.99
CA THR A 78 -6.09 -3.50 -11.27
C THR A 78 -5.09 -2.42 -10.85
N THR A 79 -5.35 -1.16 -11.23
CA THR A 79 -4.51 -0.02 -10.86
C THR A 79 -4.53 0.20 -9.35
N ILE A 80 -5.71 0.17 -8.74
CA ILE A 80 -5.89 0.36 -7.29
C ILE A 80 -5.13 -0.67 -6.48
N SER A 81 -5.22 -1.95 -6.84
CA SER A 81 -4.50 -3.01 -6.13
C SER A 81 -3.00 -2.88 -6.27
N GLN A 82 -2.50 -2.49 -7.45
CA GLN A 82 -1.07 -2.24 -7.64
C GLN A 82 -0.59 -1.02 -6.82
N LEU A 83 -1.36 0.08 -6.79
CA LEU A 83 -1.06 1.24 -5.96
C LEU A 83 -1.11 0.91 -4.47
N THR A 84 -2.05 0.08 -4.04
CA THR A 84 -2.14 -0.44 -2.67
C THR A 84 -0.87 -1.22 -2.29
N GLN A 85 -0.39 -2.09 -3.20
CA GLN A 85 0.86 -2.83 -3.02
C GLN A 85 2.08 -1.91 -2.91
N ILE A 86 2.18 -0.91 -3.81
CA ILE A 86 3.26 0.08 -3.81
C ILE A 86 3.25 0.87 -2.49
N LEU A 87 2.10 1.41 -2.10
CA LEU A 87 1.95 2.21 -0.88
C LEU A 87 2.36 1.40 0.36
N SER A 88 1.91 0.14 0.45
CA SER A 88 2.33 -0.77 1.52
C SER A 88 3.86 -0.98 1.53
N HIS A 89 4.46 -1.23 0.37
CA HIS A 89 5.92 -1.41 0.27
C HIS A 89 6.69 -0.15 0.67
N CYS A 90 6.21 1.04 0.30
CA CYS A 90 6.85 2.31 0.62
C CYS A 90 6.80 2.61 2.12
N CYS A 91 5.65 2.38 2.77
CA CYS A 91 5.48 2.67 4.20
C CYS A 91 6.30 1.74 5.11
N VAL A 92 6.48 0.47 4.74
CA VAL A 92 7.23 -0.48 5.58
C VAL A 92 8.72 -0.13 5.64
N GLY A 93 9.22 0.10 6.85
CA GLY A 93 10.63 0.41 7.08
C GLY A 93 11.06 1.78 6.56
N LEU A 94 10.10 2.67 6.27
CA LEU A 94 10.38 4.07 6.02
C LEU A 94 10.91 4.72 7.31
N GLU A 95 11.93 5.56 7.16
CA GLU A 95 12.48 6.38 8.23
C GLU A 95 12.11 7.84 7.93
N PRO A 96 10.95 8.35 8.41
CA PRO A 96 10.37 9.64 8.02
C PRO A 96 11.12 10.86 8.58
N GLY A 97 12.12 10.67 9.44
CA GLY A 97 12.94 11.77 9.95
C GLY A 97 12.14 12.74 10.82
N GLU A 98 12.14 14.03 10.45
CA GLU A 98 11.48 15.11 11.19
C GLU A 98 9.95 15.01 11.11
N ASP A 99 9.40 14.46 10.03
CA ASP A 99 7.95 14.32 9.81
C ASP A 99 7.40 12.99 10.37
N ALA A 100 8.09 12.41 11.36
CA ALA A 100 7.68 11.13 11.95
C ALA A 100 6.29 11.19 12.59
N GLU A 101 5.94 12.31 13.21
CA GLU A 101 4.64 12.48 13.86
C GLU A 101 3.50 12.42 12.84
N GLU A 102 3.58 13.19 11.75
CA GLU A 102 2.61 13.17 10.66
C GLU A 102 2.52 11.78 10.02
N PHE A 103 3.68 11.17 9.73
CA PHE A 103 3.70 9.86 9.10
C PHE A 103 3.00 8.79 9.95
N TYR A 104 3.31 8.70 11.24
CA TYR A 104 2.80 7.63 12.10
C TYR A 104 1.38 7.89 12.60
N ASN A 105 0.97 9.14 12.79
CA ASN A 105 -0.34 9.48 13.36
C ASN A 105 -1.40 9.81 12.32
N GLU A 106 -1.01 10.21 11.11
CA GLU A 106 -1.96 10.60 10.06
C GLU A 106 -1.84 9.70 8.84
N LEU A 107 -0.65 9.66 8.23
CA LEU A 107 -0.49 9.02 6.92
C LEU A 107 -0.68 7.51 7.01
N LEU A 108 0.05 6.85 7.91
CA LEU A 108 0.02 5.40 8.04
C LEU A 108 -1.36 4.88 8.48
N PRO A 109 -2.05 5.48 9.47
CA PRO A 109 -3.43 5.14 9.79
C PRO A 109 -4.36 5.32 8.60
N SER A 110 -4.24 6.42 7.85
CA SER A 110 -5.09 6.68 6.68
C SER A 110 -4.86 5.64 5.57
N ALA A 111 -3.61 5.23 5.33
CA ALA A 111 -3.28 4.16 4.39
C ALA A 111 -3.92 2.83 4.81
N ALA A 112 -3.82 2.48 6.10
CA ALA A 112 -4.44 1.26 6.63
C ALA A 112 -5.97 1.28 6.49
N GLU A 113 -6.61 2.40 6.81
CA GLU A 113 -8.06 2.58 6.66
C GLU A 113 -8.50 2.42 5.20
N ASN A 114 -7.81 3.08 4.26
CA ASN A 114 -8.09 2.95 2.83
C ASN A 114 -7.98 1.48 2.37
N PHE A 115 -6.96 0.75 2.81
CA PHE A 115 -6.81 -0.66 2.44
C PHE A 115 -7.96 -1.53 2.95
N LEU A 116 -8.46 -1.27 4.17
CA LEU A 116 -9.59 -1.98 4.73
C LEU A 116 -10.89 -1.67 3.98
N VAL A 117 -11.10 -0.41 3.59
CA VAL A 117 -12.24 0.01 2.75
C VAL A 117 -12.19 -0.69 1.39
N LEU A 118 -11.04 -0.68 0.72
CA LEU A 118 -10.85 -1.35 -0.58
C LEU A 118 -11.05 -2.86 -0.47
N GLY A 119 -10.54 -3.48 0.61
CA GLY A 119 -10.75 -4.90 0.87
C GLY A 119 -12.23 -5.27 1.02
N ARG A 120 -13.00 -4.44 1.73
CA ARG A 120 -14.47 -4.60 1.87
C ARG A 120 -15.17 -4.47 0.51
N GLN A 121 -14.82 -3.44 -0.26
CA GLN A 121 -15.41 -3.21 -1.58
C GLN A 121 -15.12 -4.38 -2.54
N LEU A 122 -13.88 -4.87 -2.60
CA LEU A 122 -13.51 -6.05 -3.37
C LEU A 122 -14.28 -7.30 -2.93
N GLN A 123 -14.45 -7.49 -1.62
CA GLN A 123 -15.26 -8.59 -1.09
C GLN A 123 -16.72 -8.50 -1.57
N THR A 124 -17.31 -7.30 -1.55
CA THR A 124 -18.67 -7.07 -2.08
C THR A 124 -18.73 -7.37 -3.58
N CYS A 125 -17.76 -6.89 -4.36
CA CYS A 125 -17.65 -7.19 -5.78
C CYS A 125 -17.57 -8.69 -6.06
N PHE A 126 -16.76 -9.42 -5.30
CA PHE A 126 -16.62 -10.87 -5.43
C PHE A 126 -17.93 -11.61 -5.13
N ILE A 127 -18.60 -11.25 -4.02
CA ILE A 127 -19.89 -11.86 -3.65
C ILE A 127 -20.95 -11.58 -4.73
N ASN A 128 -20.99 -10.36 -5.26
CA ASN A 128 -21.95 -9.98 -6.28
C ASN A 128 -21.70 -10.70 -7.61
N ALA A 129 -20.43 -10.82 -8.02
CA ALA A 129 -20.04 -11.59 -9.20
C ALA A 129 -20.40 -13.07 -9.04
N ALA A 130 -20.18 -13.66 -7.85
CA ALA A 130 -20.56 -15.04 -7.56
C ALA A 130 -22.08 -15.27 -7.60
N LYS A 131 -22.88 -14.25 -7.28
CA LYS A 131 -24.35 -14.29 -7.33
C LYS A 131 -24.94 -13.89 -8.69
N GLY A 132 -24.10 -13.58 -9.69
CA GLY A 132 -24.54 -13.17 -11.02
C GLY A 132 -25.08 -11.74 -11.12
N PHE A 133 -24.82 -10.89 -10.12
CA PHE A 133 -25.21 -9.48 -10.19
C PHE A 133 -24.23 -8.71 -11.12
N LEU A 134 -24.78 -8.08 -12.16
CA LEU A 134 -24.08 -7.39 -13.26
C LEU A 134 -23.22 -6.16 -12.87
N PHE A 135 -23.10 -5.82 -11.59
CA PHE A 135 -22.40 -4.61 -11.15
C PHE A 135 -20.87 -4.70 -11.23
N CYS A 136 -20.31 -5.89 -11.47
CA CYS A 136 -18.87 -6.06 -11.58
C CYS A 136 -18.51 -6.61 -12.97
N SER A 137 -17.91 -5.76 -13.81
CA SER A 137 -17.46 -6.13 -15.16
C SER A 137 -16.15 -6.92 -15.16
N GLN A 138 -15.48 -7.09 -14.00
CA GLN A 138 -14.24 -7.85 -13.87
C GLN A 138 -14.48 -9.36 -13.67
N ASN A 139 -13.60 -10.16 -14.28
CA ASN A 139 -13.54 -11.61 -14.12
C ASN A 139 -13.26 -11.98 -12.64
N ARG A 140 -13.94 -13.00 -12.12
CA ARG A 140 -13.81 -13.53 -10.76
C ARG A 140 -12.35 -13.79 -10.35
N LEU A 141 -11.52 -14.34 -11.24
CA LEU A 141 -10.09 -14.60 -10.98
C LEU A 141 -9.29 -13.31 -10.77
N ILE A 142 -9.65 -12.25 -11.48
CA ILE A 142 -9.01 -10.93 -11.36
C ILE A 142 -9.37 -10.34 -9.99
N LEU A 143 -10.65 -10.39 -9.59
CA LEU A 143 -11.11 -9.91 -8.29
C LEU A 143 -10.43 -10.65 -7.12
N GLU A 144 -10.27 -11.97 -7.24
CA GLU A 144 -9.56 -12.78 -6.25
C GLU A 144 -8.09 -12.36 -6.14
N THR A 145 -7.40 -12.17 -7.28
CA THR A 145 -6.02 -11.67 -7.31
C THR A 145 -5.92 -10.30 -6.65
N MET A 146 -6.83 -9.37 -6.97
CA MET A 146 -6.86 -8.02 -6.39
C MET A 146 -7.12 -8.04 -4.89
N PHE A 147 -8.05 -8.88 -4.43
CA PHE A 147 -8.33 -9.07 -3.01
C PHE A 147 -7.09 -9.60 -2.27
N HIS A 148 -6.42 -10.61 -2.83
CA HIS A 148 -5.16 -11.11 -2.28
C HIS A 148 -4.10 -10.02 -2.17
N ILE A 149 -3.92 -9.19 -3.21
CA ILE A 149 -2.94 -8.10 -3.19
C ILE A 149 -3.25 -7.09 -2.08
N VAL A 150 -4.51 -6.64 -1.97
CA VAL A 150 -4.91 -5.67 -0.94
C VAL A 150 -4.77 -6.27 0.45
N PHE A 151 -5.19 -7.52 0.65
CA PHE A 151 -5.09 -8.19 1.93
C PHE A 151 -3.63 -8.43 2.35
N SER A 152 -2.78 -8.89 1.44
CA SER A 152 -1.34 -9.01 1.68
C SER A 152 -0.70 -7.65 1.99
N SER A 153 -1.21 -6.56 1.43
CA SER A 153 -0.73 -5.20 1.71
C SER A 153 -1.10 -4.74 3.14
N VAL A 154 -2.31 -5.07 3.60
CA VAL A 154 -2.73 -4.86 5.00
C VAL A 154 -1.87 -5.68 5.94
N GLN A 155 -1.64 -6.95 5.61
CA GLN A 155 -0.80 -7.84 6.41
C GLN A 155 0.65 -7.35 6.49
N TYR A 156 1.21 -6.91 5.37
CA TYR A 156 2.57 -6.40 5.33
C TYR A 156 2.74 -5.14 6.18
N LEU A 157 1.78 -4.21 6.12
CA LEU A 157 1.73 -3.07 7.04
C LEU A 157 1.63 -3.52 8.49
N ALA A 158 0.65 -4.38 8.83
CA ALA A 158 0.42 -4.84 10.19
C ALA A 158 1.62 -5.59 10.77
N GLU A 159 2.22 -6.50 9.99
CA GLU A 159 3.43 -7.22 10.38
C GLU A 159 4.61 -6.27 10.59
N SER A 160 4.71 -5.18 9.82
CA SER A 160 5.76 -4.20 10.03
C SER A 160 5.56 -3.42 11.33
N THR A 161 4.33 -2.98 11.62
CA THR A 161 4.00 -2.27 12.85
C THR A 161 4.16 -3.19 14.06
N ILE A 162 3.74 -4.45 13.95
CA ILE A 162 3.97 -5.48 14.96
C ILE A 162 5.45 -5.76 15.10
N ARG A 163 6.28 -5.81 14.04
CA ARG A 163 7.75 -5.97 14.18
C ARG A 163 8.40 -4.75 14.82
N VAL A 164 7.90 -3.54 14.61
CA VAL A 164 8.38 -2.33 15.29
C VAL A 164 8.01 -2.38 16.77
N MET A 165 6.75 -2.71 17.08
CA MET A 165 6.27 -2.92 18.45
C MET A 165 7.02 -4.07 19.12
N ASP A 166 7.17 -5.21 18.45
CA ASP A 166 7.99 -6.35 18.88
C ASP A 166 9.45 -5.97 18.96
N SER A 167 10.04 -5.08 18.17
CA SER A 167 11.44 -4.69 18.40
C SER A 167 11.61 -3.88 19.70
N ASN A 168 10.58 -3.12 20.07
CA ASN A 168 10.50 -2.37 21.32
C ASN A 168 10.10 -3.26 22.51
N ILE A 169 9.21 -4.23 22.28
CA ILE A 169 8.71 -5.22 23.25
C ILE A 169 9.68 -6.39 23.42
N PHE A 170 10.44 -6.79 22.40
CA PHE A 170 11.46 -7.86 22.43
C PHE A 170 12.78 -7.36 23.04
N LYS A 171 13.01 -6.03 23.01
CA LYS A 171 13.94 -5.39 23.96
C LYS A 171 13.44 -5.47 25.41
N ALA A 172 12.13 -5.53 25.63
CA ALA A 172 11.52 -5.58 26.97
C ALA A 172 11.18 -7.01 27.46
N THR A 173 10.98 -7.98 26.58
CA THR A 173 10.42 -9.29 26.90
C THR A 173 10.75 -10.31 25.82
N THR A 174 11.63 -11.24 26.18
CA THR A 174 11.84 -12.49 25.46
C THR A 174 10.58 -13.36 25.51
N LYS A 175 10.30 -14.09 24.42
CA LYS A 175 9.31 -15.18 24.23
C LYS A 175 7.81 -14.78 24.09
N LYS A 176 7.22 -14.91 22.88
CA LYS A 176 6.35 -16.06 22.48
C LYS A 176 5.60 -15.87 21.14
N LYS A 177 5.60 -16.97 20.37
CA LYS A 177 4.59 -17.55 19.46
C LYS A 177 4.03 -16.72 18.27
N LYS A 178 4.46 -17.14 17.07
CA LYS A 178 3.82 -16.87 15.77
C LYS A 178 2.39 -17.43 15.72
N ILE A 179 1.44 -16.60 15.35
CA ILE A 179 0.09 -17.00 14.90
C ILE A 179 0.11 -17.08 13.37
N SER A 180 -0.47 -18.15 12.82
CA SER A 180 -0.54 -18.42 11.38
C SER A 180 -1.62 -17.58 10.71
N THR A 181 -1.29 -17.03 9.55
CA THR A 181 -2.15 -16.27 8.62
C THR A 181 -3.49 -16.96 8.32
N PHE A 182 -3.55 -18.28 8.45
CA PHE A 182 -4.75 -19.10 8.24
C PHE A 182 -5.81 -18.93 9.35
N GLU A 183 -5.39 -18.72 10.60
CA GLU A 183 -6.30 -18.51 11.73
C GLU A 183 -7.04 -17.17 11.63
N ILE A 184 -6.36 -16.14 11.12
CA ILE A 184 -6.96 -14.82 10.89
C ILE A 184 -8.03 -14.90 9.79
N PHE A 185 -7.78 -15.70 8.74
CA PHE A 185 -8.75 -15.90 7.67
C PHE A 185 -10.03 -16.59 8.18
N LYS A 186 -9.87 -17.58 9.08
CA LYS A 186 -10.98 -18.29 9.71
C LYS A 186 -11.85 -17.36 10.58
N VAL A 187 -11.22 -16.52 11.41
CA VAL A 187 -11.94 -15.55 12.26
C VAL A 187 -12.72 -14.52 11.44
N LEU A 188 -12.16 -14.05 10.32
CA LEU A 188 -12.85 -13.09 9.45
C LEU A 188 -14.02 -13.73 8.66
N THR A 189 -13.97 -15.03 8.39
CA THR A 189 -15.11 -15.75 7.80
C THR A 189 -16.18 -16.13 8.83
N GLU A 190 -15.82 -16.32 10.09
CA GLU A 190 -16.74 -16.71 11.18
C GLU A 190 -17.51 -15.53 11.79
N LEU A 191 -17.11 -14.27 11.54
CA LEU A 191 -17.83 -13.06 11.95
C LEU A 191 -19.14 -12.77 11.17
N LYS A 192 -19.70 -13.79 10.49
CA LYS A 192 -21.07 -13.77 9.97
C LYS A 192 -21.96 -14.68 10.80
N HIS A 193 -22.27 -14.26 12.03
CA HIS A 193 -23.52 -14.59 12.71
C HIS A 193 -23.86 -13.51 13.74
#